data_AF-A0AAN9UP74-F1
#
_entry.id   AF-A0AAN9UP74-F1
#
_cell.length_a   1.000
_cell.length_b   1.000
_cell.length_c   1.000
_cell.angle_alpha   90.00
_cell.angle_beta   90.00
_cell.angle_gamma   90.00
#
_symmetry.space_group_name_H-M   'P 1'
#
loop_
_entity.id
_entity.type
_entity.pdbx_description
1 polymer ?
#
loop_
_entity_poly.entity_id
_entity_poly.type
_entity_poly.pdbx_seq_one_letter_code
_entity_poly.pdbx_strand_id
1 'polypeptide(L)'
;MATEDERYRQSTQYRLWSFTLSHLSSLREKANSLAQTHITNRLRAASPPVDPLPEFLTPAEESTLLTFYTVELLRAAAFCNLPTDIQATAATLLRRFYITNSIMTYPPTELLKTCLFFGCKAEGYYMRLSKFAEKFPKTTGEEILAAEYILCQGIRFAFDVRHPYRALEGAVMELRRLGDFDDDRINRSHRKARDILKFSPLVTDAYFHYTPSQIMLASLAIADEGLVERIMREAFAGQGEAAKEKALNVIESCKDMLMKEPPEKMGNYWGTAQQQESNAVIKPLIRKLKKCRDPDRIDLVALQKAKREQALQKPKPKPKPSLKDDGDVFGGSIVDPEREIKRRKVASNGADPFGPPL
;
A
#
# COMPACT_ATOMS: atom_id res chain seq x y z
N MET A 1 -24.45 -13.57 -14.95
CA MET A 1 -24.04 -12.69 -13.84
C MET A 1 -22.54 -12.81 -13.68
N ALA A 2 -21.80 -11.70 -13.61
CA ALA A 2 -20.38 -11.77 -13.32
C ALA A 2 -20.19 -12.36 -11.91
N THR A 3 -19.43 -13.45 -11.82
CA THR A 3 -19.09 -14.13 -10.56
C THR A 3 -18.37 -13.15 -9.61
N GLU A 4 -18.39 -13.42 -8.30
CA GLU A 4 -17.69 -12.64 -7.27
C GLU A 4 -16.21 -12.43 -7.60
N ASP A 5 -15.61 -13.44 -8.23
CA ASP A 5 -14.26 -13.47 -8.79
C ASP A 5 -14.06 -12.41 -9.89
N GLU A 6 -14.95 -12.35 -10.88
CA GLU A 6 -14.90 -11.34 -11.94
C GLU A 6 -15.06 -9.92 -11.37
N ARG A 7 -15.93 -9.75 -10.37
CA ARG A 7 -16.11 -8.47 -9.68
C ARG A 7 -14.85 -8.04 -8.93
N TYR A 8 -14.12 -8.98 -8.32
CA TYR A 8 -12.82 -8.66 -7.69
C TYR A 8 -11.78 -8.25 -8.74
N ARG A 9 -11.73 -8.94 -9.89
CA ARG A 9 -10.78 -8.62 -10.98
C ARG A 9 -11.01 -7.23 -11.60
N GLN A 10 -12.21 -6.67 -11.48
CA GLN A 10 -12.49 -5.29 -11.92
C GLN A 10 -11.98 -4.21 -10.94
N SER A 11 -11.63 -4.57 -9.71
CA SER A 11 -11.13 -3.63 -8.70
C SER A 11 -9.77 -3.03 -9.06
N THR A 12 -9.51 -1.82 -8.58
CA THR A 12 -8.19 -1.18 -8.72
C THR A 12 -7.12 -1.94 -7.96
N GLN A 13 -7.46 -2.58 -6.83
CA GLN A 13 -6.55 -3.43 -6.08
C GLN A 13 -6.02 -4.58 -6.93
N TYR A 14 -6.88 -5.33 -7.63
CA TYR A 14 -6.43 -6.40 -8.51
C TYR A 14 -5.65 -5.87 -9.71
N ARG A 15 -6.21 -4.86 -10.41
CA ARG A 15 -5.67 -4.40 -11.69
C ARG A 15 -4.35 -3.65 -11.58
N LEU A 16 -4.11 -2.97 -10.45
CA LEU A 16 -2.96 -2.10 -10.26
C LEU A 16 -1.99 -2.62 -9.19
N TRP A 17 -2.47 -3.39 -8.22
CA TRP A 17 -1.72 -3.73 -7.00
C TRP A 17 -1.73 -5.22 -6.68
N SER A 18 -1.94 -6.09 -7.67
CA SER A 18 -1.73 -7.54 -7.53
C SER A 18 -0.70 -8.01 -8.55
N PHE A 19 0.33 -8.70 -8.07
CA PHE A 19 1.53 -9.03 -8.83
C PHE A 19 1.99 -10.47 -8.54
N THR A 20 2.76 -11.04 -9.47
CA THR A 20 3.57 -12.22 -9.18
C THR A 20 4.77 -11.83 -8.30
N LEU A 21 5.38 -12.81 -7.61
CA LEU A 21 6.58 -12.56 -6.79
C LEU A 21 7.71 -11.93 -7.61
N SER A 22 7.99 -12.48 -8.80
CA SER A 22 9.04 -11.99 -9.68
C SER A 22 8.78 -10.56 -10.17
N HIS A 23 7.53 -10.23 -10.49
CA HIS A 23 7.18 -8.89 -10.96
C HIS A 23 7.33 -7.85 -9.85
N LEU A 24 6.88 -8.17 -8.63
CA LEU A 24 7.02 -7.28 -7.47
C LEU A 24 8.50 -7.03 -7.11
N SER A 25 9.35 -8.06 -7.15
CA SER A 25 10.81 -7.89 -6.97
C SER A 25 11.41 -6.98 -8.05
N SER A 26 11.05 -7.20 -9.31
CA SER A 26 11.52 -6.37 -10.43
C SER A 26 11.09 -4.90 -10.31
N LEU A 27 9.87 -4.63 -9.84
CA LEU A 27 9.41 -3.26 -9.58
C LEU A 27 10.27 -2.56 -8.51
N ARG A 28 10.57 -3.25 -7.40
CA ARG A 28 11.42 -2.72 -6.32
C ARG A 28 12.85 -2.47 -6.78
N GLU A 29 13.44 -3.41 -7.52
CA GLU A 29 14.78 -3.26 -8.10
C GLU A 29 14.87 -2.08 -9.07
N LYS A 30 13.84 -1.90 -9.90
CA LYS A 30 13.75 -0.78 -10.83
C LYS A 30 13.59 0.56 -10.10
N ALA A 31 12.74 0.63 -9.08
CA ALA A 31 12.55 1.85 -8.28
C ALA A 31 13.84 2.24 -7.56
N ASN A 32 14.54 1.27 -6.96
CA ASN A 32 15.83 1.49 -6.32
C ASN A 32 16.90 1.97 -7.31
N SER A 33 17.05 1.30 -8.46
CA SER A 33 18.04 1.65 -9.50
C SER A 33 17.79 3.05 -10.08
N LEU A 34 16.52 3.41 -10.31
CA LEU A 34 16.13 4.74 -10.78
C LEU A 34 16.51 5.81 -9.76
N ALA A 35 16.25 5.56 -8.47
CA ALA A 35 16.61 6.48 -7.39
C ALA A 35 18.14 6.65 -7.29
N GLN A 36 18.91 5.55 -7.33
CA GLN A 36 20.37 5.63 -7.31
C GLN A 36 20.91 6.47 -8.47
N THR A 37 20.36 6.28 -9.68
CA THR A 37 20.76 7.05 -10.87
C THR A 37 20.45 8.53 -10.70
N HIS A 38 19.24 8.87 -10.24
CA HIS A 38 18.82 10.25 -10.00
C HIS A 38 19.70 10.94 -8.95
N ILE A 39 19.90 10.30 -7.80
CA ILE A 39 20.68 10.85 -6.69
C ILE A 39 22.15 10.99 -7.10
N THR A 40 22.72 9.99 -7.80
CA THR A 40 24.10 10.07 -8.31
C THR A 40 24.30 11.26 -9.24
N ASN A 41 23.41 11.45 -10.21
CA ASN A 41 23.49 12.57 -11.14
C ASN A 41 23.39 13.91 -10.40
N ARG A 42 22.50 13.99 -9.40
CA ARG A 42 22.33 15.19 -8.60
C ARG A 42 23.53 15.51 -7.71
N LEU A 43 24.13 14.51 -7.05
CA LEU A 43 25.31 14.67 -6.21
C LEU A 43 26.56 15.06 -7.00
N ARG A 44 26.72 14.54 -8.22
CA ARG A 44 27.80 14.95 -9.13
C ARG A 44 27.61 16.37 -9.67
N ALA A 45 26.37 16.80 -9.87
CA ALA A 45 26.04 18.15 -10.30
C ALA A 45 26.01 19.18 -9.15
N ALA A 46 26.19 18.76 -7.89
CA ALA A 46 26.27 19.65 -6.74
C ALA A 46 27.52 20.55 -6.82
N SER A 47 27.51 21.67 -6.09
CA SER A 47 28.65 22.58 -5.99
C SER A 47 29.02 22.77 -4.52
N PRO A 48 30.12 22.16 -4.03
CA PRO A 48 31.06 21.31 -4.75
C PRO A 48 30.47 19.91 -5.10
N PRO A 49 30.97 19.25 -6.16
CA PRO A 49 30.61 17.87 -6.47
C PRO A 49 30.98 16.92 -5.34
N VAL A 50 30.12 15.94 -5.05
CA VAL A 50 30.38 14.93 -4.03
C VAL A 50 31.09 13.72 -4.65
N ASP A 51 32.35 13.50 -4.25
CA ASP A 51 33.17 12.34 -4.63
C ASP A 51 34.10 11.97 -3.45
N PRO A 52 34.16 10.69 -2.99
CA PRO A 52 33.40 9.53 -3.46
C PRO A 52 31.90 9.60 -3.14
N LEU A 53 31.09 8.98 -3.99
CA LEU A 53 29.66 8.83 -3.78
C LEU A 53 29.35 7.98 -2.53
N PRO A 54 28.24 8.25 -1.83
CA PRO A 54 27.82 7.44 -0.68
C PRO A 54 27.39 6.03 -1.12
N GLU A 55 27.49 5.08 -0.20
CA GLU A 55 26.94 3.74 -0.40
C GLU A 55 25.40 3.78 -0.34
N PHE A 56 24.75 3.43 -1.44
CA PHE A 56 23.29 3.41 -1.56
C PHE A 56 22.68 2.17 -0.91
N LEU A 57 21.40 2.26 -0.55
CA LEU A 57 20.63 1.11 -0.06
C LEU A 57 20.37 0.11 -1.19
N THR A 58 20.44 -1.17 -0.87
CA THR A 58 19.98 -2.28 -1.71
C THR A 58 18.46 -2.45 -1.62
N PRO A 59 17.81 -3.11 -2.60
CA PRO A 59 16.38 -3.41 -2.53
C PRO A 59 15.96 -4.21 -1.27
N ALA A 60 16.84 -5.08 -0.78
CA ALA A 60 16.61 -5.85 0.45
C ALA A 60 16.67 -4.98 1.71
N GLU A 61 17.63 -4.05 1.78
CA GLU A 61 17.74 -3.06 2.86
C GLU A 61 16.53 -2.10 2.87
N GLU A 62 16.08 -1.66 1.68
CA GLU A 62 14.85 -0.86 1.56
C GLU A 62 13.62 -1.64 2.04
N SER A 63 13.49 -2.91 1.66
CA SER A 63 12.38 -3.75 2.11
C SER A 63 12.39 -3.93 3.64
N THR A 64 13.57 -4.09 4.24
CA THR A 64 13.74 -4.18 5.69
C THR A 64 13.32 -2.89 6.40
N LEU A 65 13.73 -1.74 5.87
CA LEU A 65 13.29 -0.44 6.40
C LEU A 65 11.79 -0.22 6.21
N LEU A 66 11.22 -0.62 5.07
CA LEU A 66 9.79 -0.51 4.82
C LEU A 66 8.98 -1.30 5.84
N THR A 67 9.40 -2.53 6.15
CA THR A 67 8.81 -3.36 7.21
C THR A 67 8.85 -2.64 8.55
N PHE A 68 10.01 -2.11 8.94
CA PHE A 68 10.16 -1.32 10.17
C PHE A 68 9.19 -0.13 10.22
N TYR A 69 9.17 0.72 9.19
CA TYR A 69 8.27 1.88 9.15
C TYR A 69 6.79 1.50 9.04
N THR A 70 6.46 0.33 8.48
CA THR A 70 5.09 -0.18 8.49
C THR A 70 4.66 -0.55 9.91
N VAL A 71 5.54 -1.16 10.71
CA VAL A 71 5.26 -1.47 12.12
C VAL A 71 5.16 -0.18 12.96
N GLU A 72 6.03 0.81 12.71
CA GLU A 72 5.90 2.15 13.30
C GLU A 72 4.53 2.77 12.99
N LEU A 73 4.06 2.62 11.74
CA LEU A 73 2.79 3.16 11.29
C LEU A 73 1.65 2.54 12.10
N LEU A 74 1.61 1.22 12.22
CA LEU A 74 0.58 0.51 12.98
C LEU A 74 0.58 0.93 14.45
N ARG A 75 1.76 1.08 15.06
CA ARG A 75 1.89 1.58 16.43
C ARG A 75 1.35 3.01 16.56
N ALA A 76 1.71 3.90 15.64
CA ALA A 76 1.22 5.26 15.62
C ALA A 76 -0.30 5.33 15.41
N ALA A 77 -0.85 4.46 14.57
CA ALA A 77 -2.28 4.34 14.33
C ALA A 77 -3.04 3.91 15.60
N ALA A 78 -2.50 2.92 16.32
CA ALA A 78 -3.02 2.47 17.61
C ALA A 78 -2.95 3.57 18.67
N PHE A 79 -1.83 4.29 18.78
CA PHE A 79 -1.70 5.46 19.67
C PHE A 79 -2.73 6.56 19.33
N CYS A 80 -3.03 6.74 18.04
CA CYS A 80 -4.04 7.68 17.59
C CYS A 80 -5.49 7.20 17.83
N ASN A 81 -5.70 5.98 18.33
CA ASN A 81 -6.99 5.30 18.49
C ASN A 81 -7.78 5.19 17.17
N LEU A 82 -7.09 4.92 16.06
CA LEU A 82 -7.74 4.76 14.75
C LEU A 82 -8.40 3.38 14.62
N PRO A 83 -9.60 3.27 14.01
CA PRO A 83 -10.23 2.00 13.67
C PRO A 83 -9.34 1.09 12.82
N THR A 84 -9.51 -0.24 12.95
CA THR A 84 -8.67 -1.25 12.30
C THR A 84 -8.58 -1.10 10.79
N ASP A 85 -9.70 -0.82 10.11
CA ASP A 85 -9.72 -0.61 8.65
C ASP A 85 -8.85 0.58 8.25
N ILE A 86 -8.88 1.68 9.02
CA ILE A 86 -8.03 2.85 8.77
C ILE A 86 -6.54 2.52 8.93
N GLN A 87 -6.19 1.74 9.96
CA GLN A 87 -4.79 1.30 10.16
C GLN A 87 -4.31 0.46 8.98
N ALA A 88 -5.16 -0.45 8.51
CA ALA A 88 -4.86 -1.34 7.39
C ALA A 88 -4.75 -0.61 6.06
N THR A 89 -5.65 0.34 5.79
CA THR A 89 -5.60 1.21 4.62
C THR A 89 -4.30 2.01 4.64
N ALA A 90 -4.00 2.71 5.74
CA ALA A 90 -2.79 3.51 5.86
C ALA A 90 -1.50 2.69 5.66
N ALA A 91 -1.40 1.50 6.25
CA ALA A 91 -0.27 0.59 6.05
C ALA A 91 -0.15 0.14 4.58
N THR A 92 -1.27 -0.20 3.95
CA THR A 92 -1.32 -0.62 2.55
C THR A 92 -0.90 0.51 1.61
N LEU A 93 -1.35 1.74 1.86
CA LEU A 93 -0.96 2.91 1.09
C LEU A 93 0.53 3.19 1.18
N LEU A 94 1.12 3.10 2.38
CA LEU A 94 2.56 3.25 2.59
C LEU A 94 3.35 2.22 1.76
N ARG A 95 2.95 0.94 1.82
CA ARG A 95 3.63 -0.14 1.08
C ARG A 95 3.45 0.00 -0.42
N ARG A 96 2.26 0.36 -0.91
CA ARG A 96 2.00 0.67 -2.33
C ARG A 96 2.92 1.77 -2.82
N PHE A 97 3.04 2.85 -2.05
CA PHE A 97 3.89 3.99 -2.39
C PHE A 97 5.36 3.58 -2.59
N TYR A 98 5.90 2.76 -1.68
CA TYR A 98 7.30 2.32 -1.74
C TYR A 98 7.56 1.10 -2.64
N ILE A 99 6.57 0.61 -3.39
CA ILE A 99 6.83 -0.34 -4.49
C ILE A 99 7.39 0.40 -5.72
N THR A 100 6.86 1.59 -6.01
CA THR A 100 7.22 2.36 -7.20
C THR A 100 8.17 3.52 -6.90
N ASN A 101 8.38 3.83 -5.62
CA ASN A 101 9.26 4.91 -5.17
C ASN A 101 10.28 4.35 -4.17
N SER A 102 11.50 4.86 -4.18
CA SER A 102 12.54 4.45 -3.22
C SER A 102 12.42 5.20 -1.89
N ILE A 103 12.77 4.52 -0.79
CA ILE A 103 12.96 5.13 0.54
C ILE A 103 14.07 6.20 0.55
N MET A 104 15.02 6.12 -0.39
CA MET A 104 16.07 7.13 -0.55
C MET A 104 15.53 8.45 -1.12
N THR A 105 14.40 8.40 -1.83
CA THR A 105 13.80 9.56 -2.51
C THR A 105 12.84 10.33 -1.59
N TYR A 106 11.91 9.62 -0.94
CA TYR A 106 10.88 10.25 -0.11
C TYR A 106 11.01 9.75 1.34
N PRO A 107 11.01 10.65 2.33
CA PRO A 107 11.34 10.28 3.70
C PRO A 107 10.14 9.56 4.37
N PRO A 108 10.37 8.33 4.91
CA PRO A 108 9.28 7.47 5.38
C PRO A 108 8.62 7.95 6.68
N THR A 109 9.27 8.80 7.47
CA THR A 109 8.71 9.30 8.73
C THR A 109 7.55 10.28 8.48
N GLU A 110 7.66 11.09 7.45
CA GLU A 110 6.70 12.09 6.99
C GLU A 110 5.60 11.43 6.16
N LEU A 111 5.98 10.49 5.28
CA LEU A 111 5.04 9.70 4.49
C LEU A 111 4.14 8.83 5.38
N LEU A 112 4.67 8.25 6.47
CA LEU A 112 3.87 7.49 7.43
C LEU A 112 2.73 8.32 8.02
N LYS A 113 3.03 9.53 8.52
CA LYS A 113 2.03 10.43 9.11
C LYS A 113 0.98 10.84 8.07
N THR A 114 1.43 11.09 6.85
CA THR A 114 0.56 11.39 5.71
C THR A 114 -0.34 10.22 5.34
N CYS A 115 0.18 8.99 5.33
CA CYS A 115 -0.61 7.78 5.07
C CYS A 115 -1.68 7.56 6.14
N LEU A 116 -1.39 7.83 7.42
CA LEU A 116 -2.38 7.78 8.49
C LEU A 116 -3.48 8.82 8.28
N PHE A 117 -3.12 10.08 8.00
CA PHE A 117 -4.09 11.15 7.76
C PHE A 117 -4.94 10.89 6.52
N PHE A 118 -4.32 10.47 5.41
CA PHE A 118 -5.00 10.19 4.17
C PHE A 118 -5.84 8.91 4.25
N GLY A 119 -5.37 7.88 4.96
CA GLY A 119 -6.15 6.67 5.25
C GLY A 119 -7.44 6.99 5.99
N CYS A 120 -7.42 7.96 6.90
CA CYS A 120 -8.64 8.46 7.53
C CYS A 120 -9.63 9.01 6.49
N LYS A 121 -9.16 9.85 5.55
CA LYS A 121 -10.00 10.39 4.47
C LYS A 121 -10.55 9.29 3.54
N ALA A 122 -9.71 8.32 3.17
CA ALA A 122 -10.08 7.22 2.27
C ALA A 122 -11.22 6.37 2.86
N GLU A 123 -11.24 6.15 4.18
CA GLU A 123 -12.28 5.41 4.90
C GLU A 123 -13.45 6.31 5.36
N GLY A 124 -13.54 7.56 4.89
CA GLY A 124 -14.62 8.49 5.25
C GLY A 124 -14.55 9.04 6.68
N TYR A 125 -13.43 8.91 7.37
CA TYR A 125 -13.19 9.44 8.70
C TYR A 125 -12.41 10.77 8.64
N TYR A 126 -13.10 11.89 8.81
CA TYR A 126 -12.50 13.22 8.61
C TYR A 126 -12.04 13.85 9.93
N MET A 127 -10.74 13.71 10.22
CA MET A 127 -10.12 14.42 11.35
C MET A 127 -9.64 15.81 10.97
N ARG A 128 -9.71 16.75 11.92
CA ARG A 128 -9.09 18.07 11.77
C ARG A 128 -7.57 17.92 11.74
N LEU A 129 -6.94 18.50 10.72
CA LEU A 129 -5.49 18.42 10.52
C LEU A 129 -4.67 18.91 11.73
N SER A 130 -5.07 20.02 12.35
CA SER A 130 -4.40 20.55 13.54
C SER A 130 -4.40 19.55 14.69
N LYS A 131 -5.56 18.94 14.97
CA LYS A 131 -5.72 17.92 16.01
C LYS A 131 -4.97 16.63 15.72
N PHE A 132 -4.81 16.30 14.45
CA PHE A 132 -3.98 15.16 14.07
C PHE A 132 -2.48 15.46 14.25
N ALA A 133 -2.02 16.62 13.79
CA ALA A 133 -0.63 17.05 13.93
C ALA A 133 -0.20 17.17 15.40
N GLU A 134 -1.08 17.66 16.29
CA GLU A 134 -0.87 17.74 17.75
C GLU A 134 -0.51 16.37 18.39
N LYS A 135 -0.90 15.23 17.79
CA LYS A 135 -0.58 13.89 18.30
C LYS A 135 0.88 13.48 18.05
N PHE A 136 1.59 14.18 17.16
CA PHE A 136 2.97 13.86 16.80
C PHE A 136 3.92 14.97 17.25
N PRO A 137 5.04 14.63 17.92
CA PRO A 137 5.99 15.63 18.37
C PRO A 137 6.63 16.32 17.17
N LYS A 138 6.81 17.65 17.27
CA LYS A 138 7.49 18.48 16.26
C LYS A 138 6.95 18.25 14.83
N THR A 139 5.64 18.13 14.69
CA THR A 139 4.98 17.94 13.40
C THR A 139 3.96 19.04 13.18
N THR A 140 4.02 19.68 12.02
CA THR A 140 3.05 20.70 11.60
C THR A 140 2.03 20.10 10.63
N GLY A 141 0.87 20.75 10.53
CA GLY A 141 -0.13 20.34 9.53
C GLY A 141 0.38 20.46 8.09
N GLU A 142 1.25 21.45 7.82
CA GLU A 142 1.82 21.66 6.48
C GLU A 142 2.71 20.49 6.05
N GLU A 143 3.55 19.96 6.94
CA GLU A 143 4.39 18.78 6.66
C GLU A 143 3.56 17.56 6.25
N ILE A 144 2.40 17.36 6.88
CA ILE A 144 1.48 16.25 6.56
C ILE A 144 0.82 16.49 5.19
N LEU A 145 0.43 17.73 4.88
CA LEU A 145 -0.19 18.06 3.59
C LEU A 145 0.81 18.08 2.44
N ALA A 146 2.09 18.33 2.70
CA ALA A 146 3.13 18.44 1.69
C ALA A 146 3.29 17.15 0.89
N ALA A 147 3.17 16.00 1.55
CA ALA A 147 3.29 14.69 0.94
C ALA A 147 1.95 14.14 0.39
N GLU A 148 0.81 14.75 0.71
CA GLU A 148 -0.52 14.17 0.42
C GLU A 148 -0.74 13.93 -1.08
N TYR A 149 -0.46 14.93 -1.92
CA TYR A 149 -0.64 14.76 -3.36
C TYR A 149 0.40 13.80 -3.97
N ILE A 150 1.62 13.80 -3.45
CA ILE A 150 2.69 12.88 -3.87
C ILE A 150 2.29 11.44 -3.55
N LEU A 151 1.72 11.22 -2.37
CA LEU A 151 1.14 9.93 -1.98
C LEU A 151 0.06 9.51 -2.98
N CYS A 152 -0.92 10.37 -3.29
CA CYS A 152 -1.97 10.10 -4.25
C CYS A 152 -1.43 9.68 -5.63
N GLN A 153 -0.39 10.35 -6.12
CA GLN A 153 0.27 10.01 -7.38
C GLN A 153 0.98 8.66 -7.27
N GLY A 154 1.74 8.42 -6.19
CA GLY A 154 2.47 7.17 -5.98
C GLY A 154 1.57 5.95 -5.84
N ILE A 155 0.38 6.10 -5.26
CA ILE A 155 -0.63 5.04 -5.19
C ILE A 155 -1.55 4.98 -6.42
N ARG A 156 -1.23 5.74 -7.47
CA ARG A 156 -1.97 5.79 -8.75
C ARG A 156 -3.46 6.06 -8.55
N PHE A 157 -3.79 6.94 -7.59
CA PHE A 157 -5.16 7.31 -7.23
C PHE A 157 -6.08 6.12 -6.87
N ALA A 158 -5.51 4.97 -6.52
CA ALA A 158 -6.25 3.77 -6.13
C ALA A 158 -6.51 3.78 -4.61
N PHE A 159 -7.55 4.52 -4.20
CA PHE A 159 -7.89 4.73 -2.79
C PHE A 159 -8.70 3.58 -2.17
N ASP A 160 -9.46 2.84 -2.99
CA ASP A 160 -10.23 1.67 -2.53
C ASP A 160 -9.27 0.51 -2.19
N VAL A 161 -9.24 0.13 -0.90
CA VAL A 161 -8.50 -1.01 -0.38
C VAL A 161 -9.49 -1.99 0.24
N ARG A 162 -9.44 -3.24 -0.20
CA ARG A 162 -10.31 -4.31 0.27
C ARG A 162 -9.59 -5.10 1.36
N HIS A 163 -10.15 -5.06 2.57
CA HIS A 163 -9.60 -5.75 3.73
C HIS A 163 -10.29 -7.11 4.02
N PRO A 164 -9.56 -8.08 4.60
CA PRO A 164 -10.07 -9.40 4.92
C PRO A 164 -10.96 -9.44 6.19
N TYR A 165 -11.10 -8.34 6.94
CA TYR A 165 -11.80 -8.33 8.23
C TYR A 165 -13.27 -8.74 8.10
N ARG A 166 -14.01 -8.16 7.16
CA ARG A 166 -15.41 -8.53 6.92
C ARG A 166 -15.56 -9.95 6.36
N ALA A 167 -14.57 -10.42 5.60
CA ALA A 167 -14.55 -11.80 5.12
C ALA A 167 -14.43 -12.80 6.29
N LEU A 168 -13.67 -12.44 7.33
CA LEU A 168 -13.53 -13.28 8.52
C LEU A 168 -14.86 -13.38 9.28
N GLU A 169 -15.57 -12.26 9.45
CA GLU A 169 -16.91 -12.27 10.06
C GLU A 169 -17.88 -13.15 9.25
N GLY A 170 -17.86 -13.04 7.92
CA GLY A 170 -18.66 -13.90 7.05
C GLY A 170 -18.32 -15.39 7.16
N ALA A 171 -17.03 -15.74 7.24
CA ALA A 171 -16.59 -17.11 7.41
C ALA A 171 -17.03 -17.70 8.77
N VAL A 172 -17.01 -16.90 9.84
CA VAL A 172 -17.53 -17.31 11.15
C VAL A 172 -19.03 -17.53 11.12
N MET A 173 -19.79 -16.67 10.45
CA MET A 173 -21.24 -16.87 10.27
C MET A 173 -21.52 -18.17 9.50
N GLU A 174 -20.74 -18.46 8.48
CA GLU A 174 -20.87 -19.70 7.70
C GLU A 174 -20.53 -20.94 8.54
N LEU A 175 -19.45 -20.92 9.31
CA LEU A 175 -19.10 -22.02 10.22
C LEU A 175 -20.21 -22.33 11.23
N ARG A 176 -20.83 -21.29 11.80
CA ARG A 176 -21.98 -21.46 12.71
C ARG A 176 -23.19 -22.04 12.00
N ARG A 177 -23.42 -21.68 10.73
CA ARG A 177 -24.50 -22.24 9.90
C ARG A 177 -24.29 -23.74 9.65
N LEU A 178 -23.04 -24.19 9.45
CA LEU A 178 -22.71 -25.59 9.19
C LEU A 178 -22.90 -26.48 10.43
N GLY A 179 -22.73 -25.94 11.64
CA GLY A 179 -23.10 -26.61 12.88
C GLY A 179 -22.20 -27.79 13.32
N ASP A 180 -21.04 -27.97 12.67
CA ASP A 180 -20.12 -29.09 12.96
C ASP A 180 -19.16 -28.84 14.13
N PHE A 181 -19.08 -27.61 14.63
CA PHE A 181 -18.12 -27.20 15.64
C PHE A 181 -18.81 -26.45 16.78
N ASP A 182 -18.24 -26.56 17.99
CA ASP A 182 -18.68 -25.79 19.13
C ASP A 182 -18.36 -24.29 18.96
N ASP A 183 -19.25 -23.44 19.48
CA ASP A 183 -19.09 -21.99 19.41
C ASP A 183 -17.81 -21.51 20.09
N ASP A 184 -17.33 -22.19 21.13
CA ASP A 184 -16.11 -21.82 21.83
C ASP A 184 -14.86 -21.98 20.95
N ARG A 185 -14.76 -23.09 20.20
CA ARG A 185 -13.71 -23.31 19.20
C ARG A 185 -13.75 -22.24 18.12
N ILE A 186 -14.93 -21.95 17.57
CA ILE A 186 -15.10 -20.90 16.55
C ILE A 186 -14.66 -19.54 17.11
N ASN A 187 -15.08 -19.18 18.34
CA ASN A 187 -14.75 -17.90 18.97
C ASN A 187 -13.26 -17.77 19.34
N ARG A 188 -12.57 -18.86 19.70
CA ARG A 188 -11.11 -18.86 19.90
C ARG A 188 -10.38 -18.65 18.58
N SER A 189 -10.77 -19.39 17.54
CA SER A 189 -10.14 -19.30 16.21
C SER A 189 -10.39 -17.94 15.55
N HIS A 190 -11.59 -17.38 15.70
CA HIS A 190 -11.92 -16.02 15.26
C HIS A 190 -11.01 -14.96 15.88
N ARG A 191 -10.83 -14.98 17.21
CA ARG A 191 -9.95 -14.04 17.92
C ARG A 191 -8.51 -14.13 17.41
N LYS A 192 -7.97 -15.35 17.33
CA LYS A 192 -6.59 -15.59 16.85
C LYS A 192 -6.42 -15.16 15.39
N ALA A 193 -7.33 -15.54 14.50
CA ALA A 193 -7.30 -15.12 13.09
C ALA A 193 -7.38 -13.59 12.96
N ARG A 194 -8.24 -12.94 13.75
CA ARG A 194 -8.39 -11.48 13.74
C ARG A 194 -7.11 -10.76 14.17
N ASP A 195 -6.38 -11.29 15.14
CA ASP A 195 -5.12 -10.70 15.59
C ASP A 195 -3.99 -10.91 14.56
N ILE A 196 -3.98 -12.05 13.86
CA ILE A 196 -3.12 -12.27 12.68
C ILE A 196 -3.41 -11.24 11.59
N LEU A 197 -4.69 -11.03 11.23
CA LEU A 197 -5.09 -10.10 10.18
C LEU A 197 -4.77 -8.62 10.47
N LYS A 198 -4.64 -8.25 11.75
CA LYS A 198 -4.26 -6.89 12.16
C LYS A 198 -2.76 -6.60 12.00
N PHE A 199 -1.93 -7.61 11.75
CA PHE A 199 -0.48 -7.45 11.71
C PHE A 199 0.15 -8.15 10.49
N SER A 200 0.12 -9.48 10.45
CA SER A 200 0.87 -10.29 9.48
C SER A 200 0.68 -9.91 8.02
N PRO A 201 -0.55 -9.72 7.50
CA PRO A 201 -0.73 -9.39 6.09
C PRO A 201 -0.37 -7.93 5.77
N LEU A 202 -0.32 -7.05 6.78
CA LEU A 202 0.05 -5.64 6.62
C LEU A 202 1.57 -5.46 6.59
N VAL A 203 2.32 -6.34 7.27
CA VAL A 203 3.79 -6.27 7.39
C VAL A 203 4.49 -7.14 6.34
N THR A 204 3.78 -8.11 5.76
CA THR A 204 4.24 -8.92 4.62
C THR A 204 3.69 -8.39 3.28
N ASP A 205 4.03 -9.08 2.18
CA ASP A 205 3.54 -8.73 0.84
C ASP A 205 2.21 -9.42 0.48
N ALA A 206 1.45 -9.90 1.48
CA ALA A 206 0.25 -10.70 1.26
C ALA A 206 -0.80 -9.98 0.39
N TYR A 207 -1.03 -8.68 0.62
CA TYR A 207 -1.99 -7.87 -0.17
C TYR A 207 -1.63 -7.74 -1.66
N PHE A 208 -0.38 -8.01 -2.02
CA PHE A 208 0.09 -7.94 -3.40
C PHE A 208 -0.01 -9.27 -4.14
N HIS A 209 -0.13 -10.39 -3.43
CA HIS A 209 -0.11 -11.73 -4.03
C HIS A 209 -1.44 -12.47 -3.90
N TYR A 210 -2.24 -12.14 -2.89
CA TYR A 210 -3.44 -12.89 -2.53
C TYR A 210 -4.67 -12.00 -2.44
N THR A 211 -5.85 -12.60 -2.65
CA THR A 211 -7.13 -11.93 -2.46
C THR A 211 -7.47 -11.78 -0.97
N PRO A 212 -8.37 -10.86 -0.59
CA PRO A 212 -8.82 -10.75 0.80
C PRO A 212 -9.42 -12.05 1.35
N SER A 213 -10.11 -12.85 0.53
CA SER A 213 -10.63 -14.16 0.94
C SER A 213 -9.52 -15.18 1.19
N GLN A 214 -8.48 -15.21 0.35
CA GLN A 214 -7.32 -16.08 0.53
C GLN A 214 -6.53 -15.71 1.79
N ILE A 215 -6.29 -14.41 2.02
CA ILE A 215 -5.62 -13.91 3.23
C ILE A 215 -6.43 -14.26 4.48
N MET A 216 -7.74 -14.10 4.43
CA MET A 216 -8.65 -14.47 5.51
C MET A 216 -8.58 -15.98 5.79
N LEU A 217 -8.72 -16.83 4.78
CA LEU A 217 -8.67 -18.28 4.96
C LEU A 217 -7.29 -18.74 5.46
N ALA A 218 -6.21 -18.13 5.00
CA ALA A 218 -4.86 -18.41 5.51
C ALA A 218 -4.72 -18.03 6.99
N SER A 219 -5.25 -16.87 7.40
CA SER A 219 -5.25 -16.47 8.81
C SER A 219 -6.09 -17.40 9.70
N LEU A 220 -7.21 -17.89 9.16
CA LEU A 220 -8.06 -18.87 9.85
C LEU A 220 -7.39 -20.25 9.89
N ALA A 221 -6.65 -20.66 8.85
CA ALA A 221 -5.90 -21.91 8.83
C ALA A 221 -4.77 -21.92 9.87
N ILE A 222 -4.06 -20.78 10.04
CA ILE A 222 -3.08 -20.62 11.13
C ILE A 222 -3.75 -20.73 12.51
N ALA A 223 -4.99 -20.29 12.62
CA ALA A 223 -5.75 -20.42 13.86
C ALA A 223 -6.23 -21.85 14.10
N ASP A 224 -6.83 -22.47 13.08
CA ASP A 224 -7.44 -23.80 13.09
C ASP A 224 -7.70 -24.30 11.65
N GLU A 225 -6.89 -25.24 11.18
CA GLU A 225 -6.99 -25.80 9.82
C GLU A 225 -8.31 -26.54 9.57
N GLY A 226 -8.85 -27.22 10.59
CA GLY A 226 -10.08 -28.01 10.45
C GLY A 226 -11.31 -27.17 10.10
N LEU A 227 -11.36 -25.92 10.58
CA LEU A 227 -12.43 -24.99 10.20
C LEU A 227 -12.35 -24.61 8.71
N VAL A 228 -11.14 -24.38 8.19
CA VAL A 228 -10.92 -24.04 6.78
C VAL A 228 -11.23 -25.23 5.89
N GLU A 229 -10.76 -26.42 6.24
CA GLU A 229 -11.08 -27.65 5.50
C GLU A 229 -12.59 -27.87 5.39
N ARG A 230 -13.34 -27.58 6.46
CA ARG A 230 -14.80 -27.71 6.47
C ARG A 230 -15.48 -26.71 5.53
N ILE A 231 -15.09 -25.44 5.56
CA ILE A 231 -15.58 -24.41 4.64
C ILE A 231 -15.27 -24.82 3.19
N MET A 232 -14.03 -25.25 2.92
CA MET A 232 -13.58 -25.64 1.59
C MET A 232 -14.32 -26.88 1.07
N ARG A 233 -14.64 -27.83 1.95
CA ARG A 233 -15.44 -29.01 1.59
C ARG A 233 -16.86 -28.61 1.14
N GLU A 234 -17.50 -27.68 1.85
CA GLU A 234 -18.83 -27.18 1.48
C GLU A 234 -18.80 -26.36 0.19
N ALA A 235 -17.88 -25.40 0.11
CA ALA A 235 -17.81 -24.44 -0.99
C ALA A 235 -17.52 -25.10 -2.35
N PHE A 236 -16.81 -26.22 -2.33
CA PHE A 236 -16.48 -27.01 -3.52
C PHE A 236 -17.36 -28.26 -3.67
N ALA A 237 -18.42 -28.42 -2.88
CA ALA A 237 -19.37 -29.52 -3.07
C ALA A 237 -19.98 -29.44 -4.47
N GLY A 238 -19.80 -30.49 -5.27
CA GLY A 238 -20.24 -30.52 -6.68
C GLY A 238 -19.35 -29.75 -7.66
N GLN A 239 -18.19 -29.23 -7.22
CA GLN A 239 -17.15 -28.66 -8.08
C GLN A 239 -16.01 -29.67 -8.31
N GLY A 240 -15.14 -29.41 -9.30
CA GLY A 240 -14.01 -30.30 -9.60
C GLY A 240 -12.91 -30.25 -8.53
N GLU A 241 -12.44 -31.41 -8.08
CA GLU A 241 -11.43 -31.56 -7.02
C GLU A 241 -10.12 -30.80 -7.32
N ALA A 242 -9.74 -30.68 -8.60
CA ALA A 242 -8.57 -29.92 -9.04
C ALA A 242 -8.65 -28.42 -8.70
N ALA A 243 -9.85 -27.83 -8.73
CA ALA A 243 -10.03 -26.42 -8.38
C ALA A 243 -9.87 -26.20 -6.86
N LYS A 244 -10.39 -27.14 -6.06
CA LYS A 244 -10.25 -27.16 -4.61
C LYS A 244 -8.79 -27.32 -4.18
N GLU A 245 -8.06 -28.27 -4.77
CA GLU A 245 -6.64 -28.50 -4.51
C GLU A 245 -5.81 -27.25 -4.84
N LYS A 246 -6.07 -26.62 -5.99
CA LYS A 246 -5.41 -25.37 -6.36
C LYS A 246 -5.67 -24.25 -5.35
N ALA A 247 -6.90 -24.12 -4.86
CA ALA A 247 -7.26 -23.11 -3.86
C ALA A 247 -6.56 -23.38 -2.52
N LEU A 248 -6.51 -24.64 -2.06
CA LEU A 248 -5.79 -25.04 -0.85
C LEU A 248 -4.28 -24.75 -0.96
N ASN A 249 -3.66 -25.06 -2.09
CA ASN A 249 -2.23 -24.74 -2.33
C ASN A 249 -1.94 -23.24 -2.25
N VAL A 250 -2.86 -22.40 -2.73
CA VAL A 250 -2.75 -20.93 -2.62
C VAL A 250 -2.91 -20.47 -1.17
N ILE A 251 -3.84 -21.07 -0.42
CA ILE A 251 -4.04 -20.77 1.00
C ILE A 251 -2.80 -21.15 1.81
N GLU A 252 -2.19 -22.31 1.54
CA GLU A 252 -0.98 -22.76 2.22
C GLU A 252 0.20 -21.82 1.91
N SER A 253 0.39 -21.46 0.64
CA SER A 253 1.40 -20.47 0.25
C SER A 253 1.20 -19.11 0.94
N CYS A 254 -0.05 -18.68 1.08
CA CYS A 254 -0.37 -17.45 1.80
C CYS A 254 -0.08 -17.59 3.30
N LYS A 255 -0.44 -18.72 3.91
CA LYS A 255 -0.17 -19.06 5.31
C LYS A 255 1.33 -19.04 5.60
N ASP A 256 2.15 -19.67 4.77
CA ASP A 256 3.62 -19.61 4.86
C ASP A 256 4.15 -18.18 4.83
N MET A 257 3.55 -17.31 4.00
CA MET A 257 3.92 -15.90 3.96
C MET A 257 3.55 -15.17 5.25
N LEU A 258 2.34 -15.36 5.77
CA LEU A 258 1.88 -14.72 6.99
C LEU A 258 2.69 -15.18 8.22
N MET A 259 3.07 -16.45 8.29
CA MET A 259 3.86 -17.01 9.38
C MET A 259 5.30 -16.47 9.44
N LYS A 260 5.78 -15.78 8.39
CA LYS A 260 7.07 -15.06 8.45
C LYS A 260 7.01 -13.87 9.40
N GLU A 261 5.87 -13.21 9.55
CA GLU A 261 5.68 -12.07 10.45
C GLU A 261 4.42 -12.26 11.31
N PRO A 262 4.44 -13.18 12.28
CA PRO A 262 3.29 -13.44 13.13
C PRO A 262 3.13 -12.32 14.19
N PRO A 263 1.94 -12.12 14.78
CA PRO A 263 1.67 -11.00 15.69
C PRO A 263 2.62 -10.90 16.90
N GLU A 264 3.17 -12.03 17.36
CA GLU A 264 4.13 -12.10 18.46
C GLU A 264 5.40 -11.30 18.15
N LYS A 265 5.78 -11.20 16.86
CA LYS A 265 6.92 -10.37 16.43
C LYS A 265 6.66 -8.88 16.59
N MET A 266 5.43 -8.42 16.79
CA MET A 266 5.15 -7.01 17.07
C MET A 266 5.91 -6.53 18.32
N GLY A 267 6.05 -7.39 19.33
CA GLY A 267 6.84 -7.13 20.54
C GLY A 267 8.34 -7.01 20.26
N ASN A 268 8.85 -7.62 19.19
CA ASN A 268 10.28 -7.51 18.82
C ASN A 268 10.65 -6.10 18.37
N TYR A 269 9.70 -5.28 17.93
CA TYR A 269 9.99 -3.92 17.53
C TYR A 269 9.99 -2.94 18.73
N TRP A 270 9.48 -3.37 19.91
CA TRP A 270 9.15 -2.47 21.03
C TRP A 270 9.29 -3.09 22.43
N GLY A 271 10.06 -2.45 23.31
CA GLY A 271 9.98 -2.63 24.77
C GLY A 271 10.48 -3.96 25.31
N THR A 272 11.14 -4.77 24.48
CA THR A 272 11.63 -6.12 24.79
C THR A 272 13.13 -6.26 24.48
N ALA A 273 13.78 -7.31 24.96
CA ALA A 273 15.17 -7.62 24.62
C ALA A 273 15.35 -7.82 23.09
N GLN A 274 14.35 -8.36 22.40
CA GLN A 274 14.36 -8.52 20.95
C GLN A 274 14.38 -7.18 20.19
N GLN A 275 13.93 -6.09 20.81
CA GLN A 275 14.07 -4.74 20.27
C GLN A 275 15.54 -4.34 20.06
N GLN A 276 16.43 -4.77 20.94
CA GLN A 276 17.85 -4.46 20.80
C GLN A 276 18.45 -5.11 19.55
N GLU A 277 18.03 -6.33 19.22
CA GLU A 277 18.44 -7.05 18.00
C GLU A 277 17.89 -6.37 16.74
N SER A 278 16.59 -6.06 16.71
CA SER A 278 16.00 -5.33 15.58
C SER A 278 16.66 -3.95 15.42
N ASN A 279 16.94 -3.24 16.51
CA ASN A 279 17.64 -1.97 16.47
C ASN A 279 19.08 -2.09 15.97
N ALA A 280 19.77 -3.20 16.25
CA ALA A 280 21.12 -3.44 15.76
C ALA A 280 21.15 -3.56 14.23
N VAL A 281 20.09 -4.09 13.62
CA VAL A 281 19.93 -4.16 12.16
C VAL A 281 19.46 -2.82 11.58
N ILE A 282 18.46 -2.18 12.20
CA ILE A 282 17.81 -0.97 11.64
C ILE A 282 18.66 0.29 11.79
N LYS A 283 19.37 0.48 12.92
CA LYS A 283 20.16 1.72 13.15
C LYS A 283 21.26 1.93 12.11
N PRO A 284 22.05 0.91 11.70
CA PRO A 284 22.99 1.04 10.57
C PRO A 284 22.29 1.46 9.27
N LEU A 285 21.15 0.87 8.94
CA LEU A 285 20.39 1.22 7.73
C LEU A 285 19.87 2.65 7.76
N ILE A 286 19.39 3.14 8.90
CA ILE A 286 18.99 4.55 9.06
C ILE A 286 20.22 5.48 8.89
N ARG A 287 21.39 5.10 9.42
CA ARG A 287 22.62 5.88 9.23
C ARG A 287 23.06 5.90 7.76
N LYS A 288 22.95 4.77 7.06
CA LYS A 288 23.24 4.64 5.63
C LYS A 288 22.27 5.50 4.81
N LEU A 289 20.97 5.37 5.07
CA LEU A 289 19.91 6.19 4.44
C LEU A 289 20.19 7.69 4.59
N LYS A 290 20.58 8.16 5.78
CA LYS A 290 20.90 9.58 5.99
C LYS A 290 22.02 10.11 5.09
N LYS A 291 22.94 9.25 4.65
CA LYS A 291 24.07 9.63 3.78
C LYS A 291 23.73 9.57 2.28
N CYS A 292 22.76 8.74 1.89
CA CYS A 292 22.44 8.47 0.49
C CYS A 292 21.05 8.95 0.06
N ARG A 293 20.44 9.89 0.82
CA ARG A 293 19.13 10.47 0.49
C ARG A 293 19.20 11.46 -0.67
N ASP A 294 18.09 11.57 -1.37
CA ASP A 294 17.87 12.64 -2.35
C ASP A 294 17.84 14.01 -1.65
N PRO A 295 18.77 14.93 -1.98
CA PRO A 295 18.88 16.22 -1.30
C PRO A 295 17.72 17.17 -1.62
N ASP A 296 17.09 17.04 -2.79
CA ASP A 296 16.02 17.96 -3.22
C ASP A 296 14.64 17.51 -2.73
N ARG A 297 14.49 16.22 -2.40
CA ARG A 297 13.19 15.60 -2.04
C ARG A 297 13.08 15.20 -0.58
N ILE A 298 14.08 15.55 0.24
CA ILE A 298 14.04 15.33 1.69
C ILE A 298 13.06 16.28 2.39
N ASP A 299 12.96 17.53 1.93
CA ASP A 299 12.03 18.52 2.47
C ASP A 299 10.82 18.63 1.53
N LEU A 300 9.76 17.91 1.90
CA LEU A 300 8.53 17.85 1.12
C LEU A 300 7.79 19.19 1.12
N VAL A 301 7.93 19.99 2.17
CA VAL A 301 7.31 21.33 2.28
C VAL A 301 7.98 22.27 1.27
N ALA A 302 9.32 22.30 1.26
CA ALA A 302 10.08 23.07 0.27
C ALA A 302 9.76 22.61 -1.16
N LEU A 303 9.69 21.30 -1.40
CA LEU A 303 9.32 20.74 -2.70
C LEU A 303 7.93 21.20 -3.15
N GLN A 304 6.93 21.17 -2.24
CA GLN A 304 5.57 21.62 -2.55
C GLN A 304 5.53 23.13 -2.85
N LYS A 305 6.25 23.93 -2.06
CA LYS A 305 6.36 25.39 -2.25
C LYS A 305 6.98 25.73 -3.61
N ALA A 306 8.11 25.11 -3.95
CA ALA A 306 8.78 25.31 -5.24
C ALA A 306 7.86 24.94 -6.42
N LYS A 307 7.12 23.83 -6.33
CA LYS A 307 6.13 23.45 -7.37
C LYS A 307 5.00 24.47 -7.52
N ARG A 308 4.50 25.04 -6.42
CA ARG A 308 3.47 26.09 -6.45
C ARG A 308 3.99 27.37 -7.10
N GLU A 309 5.20 27.81 -6.74
CA GLU A 309 5.84 29.00 -7.32
C GLU A 309 6.10 28.83 -8.83
N GLN A 310 6.61 27.68 -9.26
CA GLN A 310 6.79 27.35 -10.68
C GLN A 310 5.46 27.35 -11.45
N ALA A 311 4.36 26.89 -10.83
CA ALA A 311 3.05 26.93 -11.45
C ALA A 311 2.50 28.36 -11.62
N LEU A 312 2.80 29.25 -10.66
CA LEU A 312 2.42 30.67 -10.72
C LEU A 312 3.24 31.46 -11.76
N GLN A 313 4.50 31.06 -11.99
CA GLN A 313 5.39 31.72 -12.97
C GLN A 313 5.13 31.28 -14.42
N LYS A 314 4.42 30.18 -14.66
CA LYS A 314 4.05 29.77 -16.03
C LYS A 314 3.05 30.78 -16.62
N PRO A 315 3.31 31.36 -17.80
CA PRO A 315 2.40 32.30 -18.43
C PRO A 315 1.05 31.61 -18.68
N LYS A 316 -0.05 32.26 -18.27
CA LYS A 316 -1.41 31.76 -18.55
C LYS A 316 -1.55 31.54 -20.06
N PRO A 317 -2.06 30.38 -20.52
CA PRO A 317 -2.33 30.19 -21.94
C PRO A 317 -3.28 31.29 -22.42
N LYS A 318 -2.94 31.96 -23.53
CA LYS A 318 -3.79 32.99 -24.13
C LYS A 318 -5.20 32.41 -24.32
N PRO A 319 -6.28 33.14 -23.97
CA PRO A 319 -7.63 32.66 -24.19
C PRO A 319 -7.80 32.36 -25.68
N LYS A 320 -8.20 31.12 -26.01
CA LYS A 320 -8.63 30.80 -27.38
C LYS A 320 -9.88 31.65 -27.67
N PRO A 321 -9.99 32.23 -28.88
CA PRO A 321 -11.17 33.00 -29.24
C PRO A 321 -12.42 32.11 -29.16
N SER A 322 -13.38 32.57 -28.36
CA SER A 322 -14.79 32.15 -28.24
C SER A 322 -15.23 30.96 -29.09
N LEU A 323 -15.42 29.79 -28.45
CA LEU A 323 -16.44 28.84 -28.89
C LEU A 323 -17.70 29.11 -28.06
N LYS A 324 -18.80 29.25 -28.79
CA LYS A 324 -20.12 29.70 -28.33
C LYS A 324 -20.72 28.72 -27.31
N ASP A 325 -21.41 29.33 -26.34
CA ASP A 325 -22.59 28.89 -25.59
C ASP A 325 -22.58 27.52 -24.86
N ASP A 326 -22.78 27.58 -23.54
CA ASP A 326 -22.79 26.47 -22.57
C ASP A 326 -24.08 25.60 -22.64
N GLY A 327 -24.72 25.51 -23.81
CA GLY A 327 -26.03 24.86 -24.00
C GLY A 327 -26.01 23.35 -24.32
N ASP A 328 -24.89 22.78 -24.76
CA ASP A 328 -24.85 21.40 -25.32
C ASP A 328 -24.27 20.32 -24.38
N VAL A 329 -24.08 20.61 -23.10
CA VAL A 329 -23.48 19.65 -22.14
C VAL A 329 -24.48 18.54 -21.73
N PHE A 330 -25.78 18.73 -21.92
CA PHE A 330 -26.80 17.74 -21.56
C PHE A 330 -27.76 17.43 -22.73
N GLY A 331 -27.27 16.68 -23.72
CA GLY A 331 -28.12 15.83 -24.56
C GLY A 331 -28.14 16.15 -26.05
N GLY A 332 -27.27 15.47 -26.82
CA GLY A 332 -27.33 15.40 -28.27
C GLY A 332 -26.54 14.20 -28.78
N SER A 333 -27.16 13.37 -29.62
CA SER A 333 -26.80 11.98 -29.87
C SER A 333 -25.78 11.77 -31.00
N ILE A 334 -25.03 10.67 -30.89
CA ILE A 334 -24.41 9.84 -31.95
C ILE A 334 -22.99 10.23 -32.44
N VAL A 335 -22.03 9.46 -31.90
CA VAL A 335 -20.79 8.91 -32.49
C VAL A 335 -19.94 9.86 -33.35
N ASP A 336 -18.92 10.45 -32.72
CA ASP A 336 -17.81 11.14 -33.38
C ASP A 336 -16.64 10.14 -33.62
N PRO A 337 -16.34 9.74 -34.87
CA PRO A 337 -15.28 8.80 -35.20
C PRO A 337 -13.87 9.29 -34.79
N GLU A 338 -13.67 10.61 -34.65
CA GLU A 338 -12.37 11.15 -34.28
C GLU A 338 -12.01 10.91 -32.80
N ARG A 339 -13.02 10.78 -31.93
CA ARG A 339 -12.82 10.46 -30.51
C ARG A 339 -12.39 9.00 -30.31
N GLU A 340 -12.85 8.07 -31.14
CA GLU A 340 -12.41 6.67 -31.10
C GLU A 340 -10.96 6.50 -31.57
N ILE A 341 -10.54 7.25 -32.59
CA ILE A 341 -9.16 7.22 -33.11
C ILE A 341 -8.17 7.75 -32.06
N LYS A 342 -8.56 8.79 -31.30
CA LYS A 342 -7.76 9.30 -30.17
C LYS A 342 -7.72 8.33 -28.98
N ARG A 343 -8.81 7.63 -28.66
CA ARG A 343 -8.80 6.57 -27.63
C ARG A 343 -7.91 5.38 -28.02
N ARG A 344 -7.92 4.95 -29.29
CA ARG A 344 -7.07 3.84 -29.76
C ARG A 344 -5.58 4.17 -29.73
N LYS A 345 -5.17 5.42 -30.01
CA LYS A 345 -3.76 5.83 -29.92
C LYS A 345 -3.19 5.85 -28.49
N VAL A 346 -4.03 6.04 -27.48
CA VAL A 346 -3.59 6.01 -26.06
C VAL A 346 -3.47 4.57 -25.55
N ALA A 347 -4.17 3.61 -26.17
CA ALA A 347 -4.13 2.20 -25.78
C ALA A 347 -3.07 1.36 -26.52
N SER A 348 -2.54 1.82 -27.67
CA SER A 348 -1.70 0.99 -28.55
C SER A 348 -0.22 0.91 -28.15
N ASN A 349 0.25 1.76 -27.25
CA ASN A 349 1.58 1.62 -26.68
C ASN A 349 1.39 1.14 -25.25
N GLY A 350 1.90 -0.04 -24.91
CA GLY A 350 1.93 -0.62 -23.55
C GLY A 350 2.75 0.20 -22.54
N ALA A 351 2.73 1.51 -22.64
CA ALA A 351 3.25 2.46 -21.69
C ALA A 351 2.23 2.65 -20.56
N ASP A 352 2.76 2.65 -19.33
CA ASP A 352 2.02 2.96 -18.11
C ASP A 352 1.18 4.25 -18.32
N PRO A 353 -0.16 4.20 -18.18
CA PRO A 353 -1.02 5.38 -18.32
C PRO A 353 -0.72 6.47 -17.28
N PHE A 354 0.11 6.17 -16.27
CA PHE A 354 0.55 7.10 -15.24
C PHE A 354 1.95 7.71 -15.49
N GLY A 355 2.62 7.34 -16.60
CA GLY A 355 3.98 7.82 -16.90
C GLY A 355 5.05 7.19 -16.00
N PRO A 356 6.34 7.53 -16.19
CA PRO A 356 7.39 7.06 -15.29
C PRO A 356 7.17 7.63 -13.86
N PRO A 357 7.63 6.94 -12.81
CA PRO A 357 7.64 7.48 -11.45
C PRO A 357 8.32 8.85 -11.45
N LEU A 358 7.68 9.85 -10.84
CA LEU A 358 8.18 11.23 -10.76
C LEU A 358 9.52 11.30 -10.03
#